data_AF-A0A9W8DUX4-F1
#
_entry.id   AF-A0A9W8DUX4-F1
#
_cell.length_a   1.000
_cell.length_b   1.000
_cell.length_c   1.000
_cell.angle_alpha   90.00
_cell.angle_beta   90.00
_cell.angle_gamma   90.00
#
_symmetry.space_group_name_H-M   'P 1'
#
loop_
_entity.id
_entity.type
_entity.pdbx_description
1 polymer ?
#
loop_
_entity_poly.entity_id
_entity_poly.type
_entity_poly.pdbx_seq_one_letter_code
_entity_poly.pdbx_strand_id
1 'polypeptide(L)'
;MSENRPVTIEDLKKRIDEIKHTKTLDKTVVSISNAPVKWEDIGGLNDVKRKLQESAVWFYKHTESFKRLGISPPTGILLYGPPGTGKTMLARAVATESSARFLSVSISDMVKAEVGESEKALERLFEQAQQLSPSIIFIDELDALFGTRGGSGSFGKKLISQITLHLDNLKSTGSKVVVLAATNTRKLIDHTILRSGDGKVK
;
A
#
# COMPACT_ATOMS: atom_id res chain seq x y z
N MET A 1 38.99 -13.15 11.44
CA MET A 1 38.97 -14.32 10.54
C MET A 1 37.54 -14.84 10.51
N SER A 2 36.77 -14.53 9.47
CA SER A 2 35.41 -15.05 9.32
C SER A 2 35.47 -16.45 8.71
N GLU A 3 35.07 -17.47 9.46
CA GLU A 3 34.96 -18.84 8.98
C GLU A 3 33.91 -18.94 7.88
N ASN A 4 34.37 -19.25 6.66
CA ASN A 4 33.51 -19.52 5.52
C ASN A 4 33.08 -20.99 5.57
N ARG A 5 32.11 -21.30 6.43
CA ARG A 5 31.52 -22.65 6.49
C ARG A 5 30.72 -22.90 5.21
N PRO A 6 30.92 -24.03 4.50
CA PRO A 6 30.16 -24.35 3.30
C PRO A 6 28.68 -24.52 3.63
N VAL A 7 27.81 -23.85 2.87
CA VAL A 7 26.35 -23.95 2.99
C VAL A 7 25.91 -25.34 2.57
N THR A 8 25.19 -26.05 3.43
CA THR A 8 24.74 -27.42 3.17
C THR A 8 23.36 -27.47 2.52
N ILE A 9 23.02 -28.63 1.92
CA ILE A 9 21.68 -28.87 1.36
C ILE A 9 20.62 -28.86 2.48
N GLU A 10 20.96 -29.29 3.70
CA GLU A 10 20.10 -29.11 4.89
C GLU A 10 19.81 -27.63 5.17
N ASP A 11 20.82 -26.77 5.12
CA ASP A 11 20.66 -25.32 5.36
C ASP A 11 19.74 -24.68 4.30
N LEU A 12 19.86 -25.13 3.05
CA LEU A 12 18.97 -24.69 1.97
C LEU A 12 17.54 -25.20 2.15
N LYS A 13 17.35 -26.47 2.53
CA LYS A 13 16.01 -27.02 2.80
C LYS A 13 15.34 -26.31 3.98
N LYS A 14 16.09 -26.05 5.05
CA LYS A 14 15.60 -25.31 6.22
C LYS A 14 15.19 -23.89 5.86
N ARG A 15 16.02 -23.17 5.08
CA ARG A 15 15.64 -21.85 4.54
C ARG A 15 14.42 -21.90 3.65
N ILE A 16 14.30 -22.91 2.78
CA ILE A 16 13.12 -23.08 1.92
C ILE A 16 11.87 -23.33 2.75
N ASP A 17 11.94 -24.14 3.81
CA ASP A 17 10.79 -24.42 4.68
C ASP A 17 10.45 -23.26 5.62
N GLU A 18 11.44 -22.49 6.08
CA GLU A 18 11.24 -21.21 6.76
C GLU A 18 10.55 -20.19 5.84
N ILE A 19 10.98 -20.10 4.58
CA ILE A 19 10.35 -19.28 3.53
C ILE A 19 8.93 -19.75 3.23
N LYS A 20 8.66 -21.06 3.28
CA LYS A 20 7.29 -21.60 3.11
C LYS A 20 6.40 -21.27 4.30
N HIS A 21 6.89 -21.39 5.54
CA HIS A 21 6.11 -21.09 6.74
C HIS A 21 5.80 -19.60 6.88
N THR A 22 6.76 -18.73 6.55
CA THR A 22 6.49 -17.29 6.39
C THR A 22 5.48 -17.04 5.27
N LYS A 23 5.63 -17.68 4.09
CA LYS A 23 4.64 -17.60 3.00
C LYS A 23 3.22 -18.09 3.37
N THR A 24 3.06 -19.02 4.30
CA THR A 24 1.74 -19.53 4.71
C THR A 24 1.01 -18.56 5.65
N LEU A 25 1.74 -17.83 6.49
CA LEU A 25 1.18 -16.74 7.32
C LEU A 25 1.04 -15.43 6.53
N ASP A 26 1.95 -15.16 5.59
CA ASP A 26 1.97 -13.93 4.76
C ASP A 26 0.87 -13.89 3.68
N LYS A 27 0.41 -15.05 3.20
CA LYS A 27 -0.64 -15.13 2.16
C LYS A 27 -2.02 -14.70 2.64
N THR A 28 -2.28 -14.65 3.94
CA THR A 28 -3.64 -14.49 4.46
C THR A 28 -4.11 -13.04 4.45
N VAL A 29 -3.19 -12.06 4.48
CA VAL A 29 -3.54 -10.63 4.63
C VAL A 29 -2.88 -9.74 3.57
N VAL A 30 -1.67 -10.08 3.11
CA VAL A 30 -0.94 -9.30 2.09
C VAL A 30 -0.99 -10.02 0.76
N SER A 31 -1.62 -9.37 -0.22
CA SER A 31 -1.73 -9.88 -1.58
C SER A 31 -0.67 -9.23 -2.48
N ILE A 32 0.10 -10.08 -3.14
CA ILE A 32 1.10 -9.67 -4.11
C ILE A 32 0.56 -10.10 -5.49
N SER A 33 0.07 -9.14 -6.27
CA SER A 33 -0.52 -9.42 -7.59
C SER A 33 0.49 -9.28 -8.71
N ASN A 34 0.43 -10.20 -9.70
CA ASN A 34 1.19 -10.12 -10.95
C ASN A 34 0.30 -9.88 -12.18
N ALA A 35 -1.03 -9.93 -12.05
CA ALA A 35 -1.93 -9.72 -13.18
C ALA A 35 -1.95 -8.23 -13.57
N PRO A 36 -1.45 -7.85 -14.76
CA PRO A 36 -1.46 -6.47 -15.20
C PRO A 36 -2.89 -6.03 -15.54
N VAL A 37 -3.22 -4.79 -15.21
CA VAL A 37 -4.45 -4.09 -15.62
C VAL A 37 -4.00 -2.78 -16.24
N LYS A 38 -4.50 -2.41 -17.42
CA LYS A 38 -4.14 -1.16 -18.10
C LYS A 38 -5.25 -0.12 -17.97
N TRP A 39 -4.96 1.13 -18.34
CA TRP A 39 -6.00 2.16 -18.42
C TRP A 39 -7.12 1.81 -19.42
N GLU A 40 -6.78 1.05 -20.45
CA GLU A 40 -7.68 0.58 -21.51
C GLU A 40 -8.73 -0.42 -20.99
N ASP A 41 -8.39 -1.18 -19.94
CA ASP A 41 -9.28 -2.19 -19.34
C ASP A 41 -10.36 -1.58 -18.43
N ILE A 42 -10.32 -0.26 -18.21
CA ILE A 42 -11.22 0.46 -17.31
C ILE A 42 -12.10 1.39 -18.14
N GLY A 43 -13.42 1.22 -18.10
CA GLY A 43 -14.35 2.12 -18.79
C GLY A 43 -14.47 3.49 -18.10
N GLY A 44 -14.46 4.58 -18.89
CA GLY A 44 -14.73 5.94 -18.39
C GLY A 44 -13.69 6.49 -17.40
N LEU A 45 -14.16 7.28 -16.43
CA LEU A 45 -13.35 7.87 -15.35
C LEU A 45 -12.13 8.70 -15.81
N ASN A 46 -12.22 9.33 -16.99
CA ASN A 46 -11.11 10.05 -17.62
C ASN A 46 -10.45 11.09 -16.71
N ASP A 47 -11.24 11.83 -15.93
CA ASP A 47 -10.71 12.81 -14.99
C ASP A 47 -9.93 12.17 -13.83
N VAL A 48 -10.43 11.05 -13.30
CA VAL A 48 -9.76 10.31 -12.21
C VAL A 48 -8.48 9.67 -12.73
N LYS A 49 -8.53 9.03 -13.91
CA LYS A 49 -7.36 8.46 -14.57
C LYS A 49 -6.28 9.51 -14.81
N ARG A 50 -6.66 10.68 -15.33
CA ARG A 50 -5.73 11.80 -15.56
C ARG A 50 -5.07 12.24 -14.25
N LYS A 51 -5.86 12.48 -13.20
CA LYS A 51 -5.31 12.89 -11.90
C LYS A 51 -4.41 11.83 -11.27
N LEU A 52 -4.74 10.55 -11.39
CA LEU A 52 -3.89 9.45 -10.92
C LEU A 52 -2.60 9.33 -11.75
N GLN A 53 -2.69 9.60 -13.05
CA GLN A 53 -1.53 9.63 -13.93
C GLN A 53 -0.57 10.75 -13.54
N GLU A 54 -1.10 11.94 -13.29
CA GLU A 54 -0.32 13.11 -12.84
C GLU A 54 0.28 12.92 -11.45
N SER A 55 -0.47 12.37 -10.50
CA SER A 55 -0.03 12.26 -9.10
C SER A 55 0.88 11.06 -8.86
N ALA A 56 0.58 9.88 -9.41
CA ALA A 56 1.35 8.67 -9.13
C ALA A 56 2.26 8.29 -10.31
N VAL A 57 1.72 8.15 -11.52
CA VAL A 57 2.47 7.57 -12.65
C VAL A 57 3.62 8.47 -13.09
N TRP A 58 3.36 9.78 -13.23
CA TRP A 58 4.37 10.74 -13.65
C TRP A 58 5.50 10.89 -12.65
N PHE A 59 5.24 10.73 -11.35
CA PHE A 59 6.29 10.76 -10.34
C PHE A 59 7.35 9.66 -10.59
N TYR A 60 6.90 8.45 -10.94
CA TYR A 60 7.79 7.35 -11.31
C TYR A 60 8.48 7.57 -12.66
N LYS A 61 7.77 8.05 -13.67
CA LYS A 61 8.32 8.24 -15.02
C LYS A 61 9.24 9.45 -15.16
N HIS A 62 9.07 10.47 -14.33
CA HIS A 62 9.76 11.76 -14.44
C HIS A 62 10.50 12.17 -13.16
N THR A 63 10.98 11.19 -12.38
CA THR A 63 11.63 11.42 -11.08
C THR A 63 12.70 12.52 -11.10
N GLU A 64 13.54 12.58 -12.13
CA GLU A 64 14.61 13.59 -12.23
C GLU A 64 14.07 15.02 -12.41
N SER A 65 12.95 15.19 -13.11
CA SER A 65 12.30 16.50 -13.22
C SER A 65 11.70 16.96 -11.90
N PHE A 66 11.06 16.05 -11.15
CA PHE A 66 10.51 16.35 -9.83
C PHE A 66 11.61 16.74 -8.83
N LYS A 67 12.74 16.01 -8.82
CA LYS A 67 13.90 16.35 -8.00
C LYS A 67 14.45 17.75 -8.30
N ARG A 68 14.61 18.11 -9.58
CA ARG A 68 15.09 19.45 -9.98
C ARG A 68 14.17 20.57 -9.53
N LEU A 69 12.86 20.32 -9.50
CA LEU A 69 11.86 21.27 -9.06
C LEU A 69 11.67 21.30 -7.54
N GLY A 70 12.38 20.44 -6.79
CA GLY A 70 12.21 20.31 -5.34
C GLY A 70 10.84 19.77 -4.93
N ILE A 71 10.14 19.08 -5.82
CA ILE A 71 8.80 18.53 -5.56
C ILE A 71 8.95 17.13 -4.99
N SER A 72 8.45 16.93 -3.77
CA SER A 72 8.43 15.64 -3.10
C SER A 72 7.38 14.69 -3.70
N PRO A 73 7.61 13.37 -3.67
CA PRO A 73 6.58 12.39 -4.02
C PRO A 73 5.31 12.58 -3.19
N PRO A 74 4.12 12.44 -3.80
CA PRO A 74 2.94 12.16 -3.01
C PRO A 74 3.11 10.78 -2.36
N THR A 75 2.98 10.73 -1.06
CA THR A 75 3.15 9.49 -0.30
C THR A 75 1.82 8.77 -0.05
N GLY A 76 0.70 9.48 -0.16
CA GLY A 76 -0.63 8.94 0.02
C GLY A 76 -1.62 9.55 -0.97
N ILE A 77 -2.46 8.72 -1.59
CA ILE A 77 -3.62 9.14 -2.39
C ILE A 77 -4.84 8.36 -1.90
N LEU A 78 -5.93 9.06 -1.63
CA LEU A 78 -7.20 8.45 -1.21
C LEU A 78 -8.20 8.40 -2.38
N LEU A 79 -8.58 7.20 -2.77
CA LEU A 79 -9.66 6.90 -3.69
C LEU A 79 -10.97 6.72 -2.89
N TYR A 80 -12.03 7.42 -3.28
CA TYR A 80 -13.33 7.27 -2.64
C TYR A 80 -14.46 7.31 -3.66
N GLY A 81 -15.54 6.61 -3.34
CA GLY A 81 -16.73 6.54 -4.17
C GLY A 81 -17.54 5.29 -3.86
N PRO A 82 -18.76 5.16 -4.43
CA PRO A 82 -19.62 4.00 -4.21
C PRO A 82 -18.90 2.65 -4.43
N PRO A 83 -19.37 1.55 -3.81
CA PRO A 83 -18.86 0.22 -4.13
C PRO A 83 -19.10 -0.11 -5.61
N GLY A 84 -18.21 -0.92 -6.20
CA GLY A 84 -18.32 -1.33 -7.60
C GLY A 84 -17.81 -0.33 -8.64
N THR A 85 -17.24 0.83 -8.24
CA THR A 85 -16.71 1.83 -9.19
C THR A 85 -15.28 1.57 -9.67
N GLY A 86 -14.74 0.36 -9.46
CA GLY A 86 -13.43 -0.03 -9.97
C GLY A 86 -12.21 0.59 -9.24
N LYS A 87 -12.33 1.03 -7.98
CA LYS A 87 -11.21 1.60 -7.19
C LYS A 87 -9.98 0.68 -7.15
N THR A 88 -10.19 -0.61 -6.86
CA THR A 88 -9.14 -1.64 -6.83
C THR A 88 -8.53 -1.87 -8.22
N MET A 89 -9.34 -1.82 -9.29
CA MET A 89 -8.84 -1.92 -10.67
C MET A 89 -8.01 -0.69 -11.06
N LEU A 90 -8.46 0.52 -10.70
CA LEU A 90 -7.70 1.75 -10.91
C LEU A 90 -6.35 1.68 -10.23
N ALA A 91 -6.28 1.24 -8.97
CA ALA A 91 -5.01 1.11 -8.25
C ALA A 91 -4.05 0.12 -8.93
N ARG A 92 -4.56 -1.01 -9.42
CA ARG A 92 -3.79 -1.99 -10.20
C ARG A 92 -3.30 -1.40 -11.54
N ALA A 93 -4.13 -0.59 -12.17
CA ALA A 93 -3.75 0.12 -13.39
C ALA A 93 -2.64 1.13 -13.15
N VAL A 94 -2.72 1.94 -12.08
CA VAL A 94 -1.62 2.84 -11.68
C VAL A 94 -0.30 2.08 -11.55
N ALA A 95 -0.30 0.93 -10.88
CA ALA A 95 0.92 0.14 -10.68
C ALA A 95 1.49 -0.40 -11.99
N THR A 96 0.63 -0.96 -12.84
CA THR A 96 1.02 -1.47 -14.17
C THR A 96 1.63 -0.35 -15.03
N GLU A 97 0.96 0.79 -15.07
CA GLU A 97 1.34 1.96 -15.89
C GLU A 97 2.60 2.66 -15.38
N SER A 98 2.88 2.53 -14.08
CA SER A 98 4.11 2.99 -13.43
C SER A 98 5.25 1.97 -13.51
N SER A 99 4.99 0.76 -14.02
CA SER A 99 5.91 -0.40 -13.92
C SER A 99 6.38 -0.64 -12.47
N ALA A 100 5.48 -0.39 -11.51
CA ALA A 100 5.72 -0.49 -10.09
C ALA A 100 5.15 -1.79 -9.53
N ARG A 101 5.79 -2.33 -8.49
CA ARG A 101 5.29 -3.50 -7.79
C ARG A 101 3.96 -3.19 -7.09
N PHE A 102 2.92 -3.98 -7.33
CA PHE A 102 1.65 -3.84 -6.60
C PHE A 102 1.63 -4.76 -5.37
N LEU A 103 1.45 -4.19 -4.19
CA LEU A 103 1.18 -4.89 -2.93
C LEU A 103 -0.16 -4.39 -2.40
N SER A 104 -1.01 -5.25 -1.85
CA SER A 104 -2.29 -4.82 -1.31
C SER A 104 -2.66 -5.49 0.00
N VAL A 105 -3.45 -4.79 0.79
CA VAL A 105 -4.03 -5.27 2.04
C VAL A 105 -5.48 -4.78 2.17
N SER A 106 -6.36 -5.61 2.74
CA SER A 106 -7.70 -5.21 3.14
C SER A 106 -7.73 -4.91 4.64
N ILE A 107 -8.22 -3.74 5.04
CA ILE A 107 -8.36 -3.41 6.45
C ILE A 107 -9.36 -4.36 7.14
N SER A 108 -10.45 -4.75 6.47
CA SER A 108 -11.41 -5.70 7.08
C SER A 108 -10.74 -7.03 7.43
N ASP A 109 -9.78 -7.49 6.62
CA ASP A 109 -9.05 -8.73 6.90
C ASP A 109 -8.08 -8.55 8.06
N MET A 110 -7.45 -7.38 8.18
CA MET A 110 -6.65 -7.03 9.36
C MET A 110 -7.50 -6.95 10.63
N VAL A 111 -8.69 -6.36 10.58
CA VAL A 111 -9.57 -6.27 11.77
C VAL A 111 -10.05 -7.66 12.22
N LYS A 112 -10.21 -8.61 11.30
CA LYS A 112 -10.58 -10.01 11.63
C LYS A 112 -9.41 -10.82 12.17
N ALA A 113 -8.18 -10.51 11.79
CA ALA A 113 -6.98 -11.18 12.27
C ALA A 113 -6.67 -10.78 13.73
N GLU A 114 -5.87 -11.59 14.43
CA GLU A 114 -5.47 -11.26 15.80
C GLU A 114 -4.69 -9.94 15.83
N VAL A 115 -4.91 -9.11 16.86
CA VAL A 115 -4.36 -7.74 16.97
C VAL A 115 -2.85 -7.68 16.72
N GLY A 116 -2.10 -8.67 17.25
CA GLY A 116 -0.65 -8.74 17.09
C GLY A 116 -0.18 -9.21 15.71
N GLU A 117 -1.01 -9.94 14.97
CA GLU A 117 -0.71 -10.38 13.60
C GLU A 117 -0.89 -9.25 12.60
N SER A 118 -1.91 -8.42 12.81
CA SER A 118 -2.23 -7.28 11.95
C SER A 118 -1.14 -6.22 11.93
N GLU A 119 -0.56 -5.90 13.08
CA GLU A 119 0.55 -4.93 13.17
C GLU A 119 1.80 -5.45 12.45
N LYS A 120 2.15 -6.72 12.67
CA LYS A 120 3.27 -7.38 11.98
C LYS A 120 3.06 -7.44 10.47
N ALA A 121 1.83 -7.69 10.02
CA ALA A 121 1.49 -7.70 8.60
C ALA A 121 1.68 -6.32 7.97
N LEU A 122 1.28 -5.24 8.68
CA LEU A 122 1.47 -3.87 8.21
C LEU A 122 2.95 -3.50 8.11
N GLU A 123 3.74 -3.78 9.15
CA GLU A 123 5.18 -3.52 9.18
C GLU A 123 5.87 -4.18 7.97
N ARG A 124 5.62 -5.49 7.79
CA ARG A 124 6.19 -6.26 6.67
C ARG A 124 5.75 -5.75 5.31
N LEU A 125 4.50 -5.32 5.16
CA LEU A 125 4.00 -4.74 3.91
C LEU A 125 4.83 -3.52 3.50
N PHE A 126 5.11 -2.62 4.44
CA PHE A 126 5.92 -1.42 4.18
C PHE A 126 7.40 -1.74 3.98
N GLU A 127 7.97 -2.70 4.71
CA GLU A 127 9.34 -3.17 4.49
C GLU A 127 9.51 -3.80 3.10
N GLN A 128 8.60 -4.71 2.72
CA GLN A 128 8.61 -5.36 1.40
C GLN A 128 8.43 -4.36 0.27
N ALA A 129 7.52 -3.39 0.42
CA ALA A 129 7.32 -2.33 -0.56
C ALA A 129 8.62 -1.52 -0.78
N GLN A 130 9.32 -1.15 0.30
CA GLN A 130 10.59 -0.46 0.19
C GLN A 130 11.68 -1.31 -0.49
N GLN A 131 11.75 -2.60 -0.19
CA GLN A 131 12.70 -3.52 -0.83
C GLN A 131 12.39 -3.74 -2.32
N LEU A 132 11.11 -3.73 -2.70
CA LEU A 132 10.62 -3.94 -4.06
C LEU A 132 10.41 -2.62 -4.84
N SER A 133 10.96 -1.52 -4.34
CA SER A 133 10.81 -0.19 -4.91
C SER A 133 11.33 -0.13 -6.37
N PRO A 134 10.60 0.52 -7.31
CA PRO A 134 9.37 1.29 -7.11
C PRO A 134 8.13 0.41 -6.86
N SER A 135 7.31 0.78 -5.89
CA SER A 135 6.13 -0.01 -5.53
C SER A 135 4.93 0.85 -5.13
N ILE A 136 3.74 0.30 -5.34
CA ILE A 136 2.48 0.85 -4.88
C ILE A 136 1.90 -0.08 -3.82
N ILE A 137 1.60 0.48 -2.65
CA ILE A 137 0.83 -0.18 -1.60
C ILE A 137 -0.63 0.23 -1.78
N PHE A 138 -1.53 -0.74 -1.88
CA PHE A 138 -2.98 -0.50 -1.94
C PHE A 138 -3.68 -0.96 -0.66
N ILE A 139 -4.29 -0.04 0.05
CA ILE A 139 -5.06 -0.29 1.28
C ILE A 139 -6.55 -0.18 0.95
N ASP A 140 -7.26 -1.30 0.92
CA ASP A 140 -8.69 -1.34 0.61
C ASP A 140 -9.57 -1.31 1.88
N GLU A 141 -10.83 -0.93 1.71
CA GLU A 141 -11.86 -0.92 2.76
C GLU A 141 -11.48 -0.11 4.02
N LEU A 142 -10.89 1.07 3.82
CA LEU A 142 -10.45 1.95 4.91
C LEU A 142 -11.59 2.32 5.88
N ASP A 143 -12.85 2.29 5.42
CA ASP A 143 -14.06 2.45 6.24
C ASP A 143 -14.20 1.44 7.37
N ALA A 144 -13.61 0.25 7.24
CA ALA A 144 -13.64 -0.77 8.29
C ALA A 144 -12.97 -0.28 9.59
N LEU A 145 -12.02 0.67 9.52
CA LEU A 145 -11.39 1.31 10.69
C LEU A 145 -12.37 2.13 11.54
N PHE A 146 -13.47 2.58 10.95
CA PHE A 146 -14.39 3.54 11.54
C PHE A 146 -15.74 2.92 11.93
N GLY A 147 -15.98 1.67 11.53
CA GLY A 147 -17.28 0.99 11.56
C GLY A 147 -17.78 0.48 12.90
N THR A 148 -17.12 0.73 14.03
CA THR A 148 -17.56 0.15 15.32
C THR A 148 -17.57 1.16 16.46
N ARG A 149 -18.74 1.77 16.67
CA ARG A 149 -19.12 2.40 17.94
C ARG A 149 -19.37 1.29 18.97
N GLY A 150 -18.29 0.83 19.61
CA GLY A 150 -18.34 -0.13 20.71
C GLY A 150 -17.09 -1.02 20.75
N GLY A 151 -16.14 -0.73 21.65
CA GLY A 151 -14.98 -1.59 21.94
C GLY A 151 -13.82 -1.55 20.93
N SER A 152 -14.07 -1.69 19.63
CA SER A 152 -13.02 -1.81 18.57
C SER A 152 -12.48 -0.49 18.02
N GLY A 153 -12.97 0.65 18.53
CA GLY A 153 -12.43 1.97 18.20
C GLY A 153 -10.98 2.18 18.65
N SER A 154 -10.48 1.42 19.63
CA SER A 154 -9.08 1.48 20.07
C SER A 154 -8.12 0.84 19.04
N PHE A 155 -8.48 -0.33 18.51
CA PHE A 155 -7.69 -1.03 17.50
C PHE A 155 -7.61 -0.25 16.19
N GLY A 156 -8.76 0.22 15.68
CA GLY A 156 -8.80 1.04 14.46
C GLY A 156 -7.93 2.30 14.57
N LYS A 157 -7.99 2.99 15.71
CA LYS A 157 -7.10 4.14 15.99
C LYS A 157 -5.63 3.75 16.01
N LYS A 158 -5.28 2.63 16.63
CA LYS A 158 -3.89 2.14 16.68
C LYS A 158 -3.38 1.84 15.26
N LEU A 159 -4.19 1.21 14.42
CA LEU A 159 -3.82 0.90 13.05
C LEU A 159 -3.66 2.15 12.18
N ILE A 160 -4.53 3.14 12.33
CA ILE A 160 -4.38 4.46 11.69
C ILE A 160 -3.05 5.12 12.08
N SER A 161 -2.71 5.10 13.38
CA SER A 161 -1.44 5.65 13.86
C SER A 161 -0.24 4.94 13.22
N GLN A 162 -0.28 3.61 13.10
CA GLN A 162 0.79 2.84 12.45
C GLN A 162 0.92 3.18 10.95
N ILE A 163 -0.19 3.25 10.22
CA ILE A 163 -0.18 3.67 8.80
C ILE A 163 0.43 5.06 8.67
N THR A 164 0.05 6.00 9.55
CA THR A 164 0.57 7.38 9.53
C THR A 164 2.08 7.43 9.77
N LEU A 165 2.57 6.68 10.78
CA LEU A 165 4.00 6.56 11.06
C LEU A 165 4.78 6.02 9.85
N HIS A 166 4.26 5.00 9.18
CA HIS A 166 4.89 4.48 7.98
C HIS A 166 4.89 5.50 6.83
N LEU A 167 3.80 6.25 6.62
CA LEU A 167 3.75 7.31 5.61
C LEU A 167 4.80 8.40 5.87
N ASP A 168 4.94 8.82 7.13
CA ASP A 168 5.96 9.81 7.52
C ASP A 168 7.39 9.27 7.32
N ASN A 169 7.62 7.98 7.58
CA ASN A 169 8.89 7.32 7.28
C ASN A 169 9.18 7.23 5.76
N LEU A 170 8.19 6.95 4.93
CA LEU A 170 8.36 6.97 3.48
C LEU A 170 8.71 8.37 2.96
N LYS A 171 8.11 9.42 3.54
CA LYS A 171 8.45 10.82 3.24
C LYS A 171 9.90 11.14 3.59
N SER A 172 10.33 10.82 4.80
CA SER A 172 11.67 11.18 5.29
C SER A 172 12.80 10.47 4.57
N THR A 173 12.57 9.21 4.16
CA THR A 173 13.56 8.40 3.44
C THR A 173 13.63 8.71 1.94
N GLY A 174 12.70 9.52 1.40
CA GLY A 174 12.61 9.77 -0.04
C GLY A 174 12.29 8.51 -0.86
N SER A 175 11.60 7.56 -0.23
CA SER A 175 11.29 6.26 -0.82
C SER A 175 10.40 6.39 -2.05
N LYS A 176 10.62 5.57 -3.08
CA LYS A 176 9.75 5.51 -4.28
C LYS A 176 8.55 4.60 -4.04
N VAL A 177 7.89 4.76 -2.90
CA VAL A 177 6.70 4.01 -2.52
C VAL A 177 5.52 4.98 -2.44
N VAL A 178 4.46 4.68 -3.18
CA VAL A 178 3.20 5.45 -3.15
C VAL A 178 2.14 4.59 -2.50
N VAL A 179 1.42 5.14 -1.51
CA VAL A 179 0.28 4.48 -0.89
C VAL A 179 -1.01 4.97 -1.54
N LEU A 180 -1.81 4.04 -2.06
CA LEU A 180 -3.17 4.26 -2.52
C LEU A 180 -4.11 3.66 -1.48
N ALA A 181 -5.01 4.46 -0.90
CA ALA A 181 -6.05 3.96 -0.01
C ALA A 181 -7.42 4.05 -0.68
N ALA A 182 -8.32 3.11 -0.43
CA ALA A 182 -9.69 3.14 -0.96
C ALA A 182 -10.74 3.07 0.15
N THR A 183 -11.83 3.82 -0.03
CA THR A 183 -13.01 3.73 0.82
C THR A 183 -14.31 3.85 0.04
N ASN A 184 -15.36 3.22 0.55
CA ASN A 184 -16.72 3.41 0.03
C ASN A 184 -17.43 4.63 0.64
N THR A 185 -16.86 5.25 1.67
CA THR A 185 -17.55 6.26 2.49
C THR A 185 -16.84 7.62 2.47
N ARG A 186 -17.52 8.65 1.94
CA ARG A 186 -17.00 10.04 1.90
C ARG A 186 -16.81 10.66 3.30
N LYS A 187 -17.55 10.19 4.32
CA LYS A 187 -17.49 10.73 5.69
C LYS A 187 -16.11 10.59 6.36
N LEU A 188 -15.26 9.69 5.87
CA LEU A 188 -13.90 9.47 6.41
C LEU A 188 -12.94 10.61 6.11
N ILE A 189 -13.21 11.35 5.02
CA ILE A 189 -12.39 12.48 4.56
C ILE A 189 -12.32 13.55 5.65
N ASP A 190 -13.38 13.73 6.44
CA ASP A 190 -13.47 14.80 7.45
C ASP A 190 -12.78 14.48 8.77
N HIS A 191 -12.56 13.20 9.11
CA HIS A 191 -12.31 12.83 10.51
C HIS A 191 -10.87 12.53 10.91
N THR A 192 -9.97 12.02 10.05
CA THR A 192 -8.66 11.55 10.61
C THR A 192 -7.45 11.49 9.67
N ILE A 193 -7.60 11.34 8.34
CA ILE A 193 -6.45 10.99 7.47
C ILE A 193 -5.88 12.18 6.67
N LEU A 194 -6.52 13.36 6.72
CA LEU A 194 -6.15 14.52 5.90
C LEU A 194 -5.18 15.53 6.53
N ARG A 195 -4.61 15.24 7.70
CA ARG A 195 -3.51 16.06 8.25
C ARG A 195 -2.18 15.39 7.90
N SER A 196 -1.72 15.59 6.67
CA SER A 196 -0.30 15.75 6.31
C SER A 196 -0.10 15.62 4.79
N GLY A 197 -0.07 16.76 4.09
CA GLY A 197 0.63 16.97 2.81
C GLY A 197 0.24 16.04 1.64
N ASP A 198 -0.32 16.67 0.60
CA ASP A 198 -0.33 16.25 -0.81
C ASP A 198 -1.54 15.42 -1.31
N GLY A 199 -2.23 16.00 -2.31
CA GLY A 199 -2.93 15.26 -3.35
C GLY A 199 -4.38 14.81 -3.09
N LYS A 200 -5.35 15.74 -3.05
CA LYS A 200 -6.76 15.37 -3.24
C LYS A 200 -7.01 15.00 -4.71
N VAL A 201 -7.16 13.71 -5.02
CA VAL A 201 -7.72 13.27 -6.30
C VAL A 201 -9.23 13.06 -6.12
N LYS A 202 -10.02 14.06 -6.51
CA LYS A 202 -11.48 13.94 -6.68
C LYS A 202 -11.82 13.25 -7.99
#